data_AF-T0FVV7-F1
#
_entry.id   AF-T0FVV7-F1
#
_cell.length_a   1.000
_cell.length_b   1.000
_cell.length_c   1.000
_cell.angle_alpha   90.00
_cell.angle_beta   90.00
_cell.angle_gamma   90.00
#
_symmetry.space_group_name_H-M   'P 1'
#
loop_
_entity.id
_entity.type
_entity.pdbx_description
1 polymer ?
#
loop_
_entity_poly.entity_id
_entity_poly.type
_entity_poly.pdbx_seq_one_letter_code
_entity_poly.pdbx_strand_id
1 'polypeptide(L)' 'MSYKNEVIIPSEYFRRTEARAHIQKEISERLSYSNFFRSTRPDYDLVRYTEEATCNTFLRYRILSLKSGNVFA' A
#
# COMPACT_ATOMS: atom_id res chain seq x y z
N MET A 1 -14.75 12.52 -11.13
CA MET A 1 -14.22 11.19 -10.75
C MET A 1 -14.49 10.98 -9.27
N SER A 2 -15.41 10.08 -8.91
CA SER A 2 -15.68 9.80 -7.49
C SER A 2 -14.53 8.96 -6.95
N TYR A 3 -13.65 9.55 -6.14
CA TYR A 3 -12.51 8.88 -5.55
C TYR A 3 -13.04 7.84 -4.55
N LYS A 4 -13.18 6.59 -5.02
CA LYS A 4 -13.50 5.46 -4.14
C LYS A 4 -12.41 5.41 -3.07
N ASN A 5 -12.82 5.48 -1.80
CA ASN A 5 -11.97 5.13 -0.68
C ASN A 5 -11.47 3.69 -0.93
N GLU A 6 -10.24 3.54 -1.40
CA GLU A 6 -9.62 2.23 -1.60
C GLU A 6 -9.44 1.61 -0.22
N VAL A 7 -10.29 0.63 0.09
CA VAL A 7 -10.15 -0.15 1.31
C VAL A 7 -9.02 -1.15 1.06
N ILE A 8 -7.89 -0.94 1.75
CA ILE A 8 -6.76 -1.87 1.71
C ILE A 8 -7.01 -2.92 2.79
N ILE A 9 -7.21 -4.16 2.36
CA ILE A 9 -7.45 -5.28 3.26
C ILE A 9 -6.11 -5.94 3.58
N PRO A 10 -5.70 -6.01 4.86
CA PRO A 10 -4.53 -6.79 5.25
C PRO A 10 -4.65 -8.24 4.76
N SER A 11 -3.59 -8.75 4.16
CA SER A 11 -3.53 -10.12 3.64
C SER A 11 -2.56 -10.95 4.46
N GLU A 12 -2.99 -12.15 4.83
CA GLU A 12 -2.18 -13.11 5.59
C GLU A 12 -1.38 -14.00 4.64
N TYR A 13 -0.12 -14.27 5.01
CA TYR A 13 0.78 -15.13 4.25
C TYR A 13 1.54 -16.06 5.18
N PHE A 14 1.73 -17.31 4.76
CA PHE A 14 2.54 -18.28 5.50
C PHE A 14 4.03 -17.94 5.42
N ARG A 15 4.49 -17.45 4.26
CA ARG A 15 5.89 -17.14 4.01
C ARG A 15 6.08 -15.65 3.76
N ARG A 16 7.12 -15.08 4.38
CA ARG A 16 7.51 -13.67 4.14
C ARG A 16 7.84 -13.38 2.68
N THR A 17 8.33 -14.37 1.93
CA THR A 17 8.62 -14.25 0.50
C THR A 17 7.37 -14.03 -0.35
N GLU A 18 6.26 -14.67 -0.01
CA GLU A 18 4.97 -14.50 -0.70
C GLU A 18 4.42 -13.10 -0.45
N ALA A 19 4.45 -12.64 0.80
CA ALA A 19 4.06 -11.28 1.15
C ALA A 19 4.91 -10.22 0.40
N ARG A 20 6.22 -10.44 0.27
CA ARG A 20 7.10 -9.55 -0.51
C ARG A 20 6.75 -9.53 -2.00
N ALA A 21 6.52 -10.70 -2.58
CA ALA A 21 6.15 -10.82 -4.00
C ALA A 21 4.80 -10.12 -4.28
N HIS A 22 3.84 -10.26 -3.37
CA HIS A 22 2.56 -9.57 -3.49
C HIS A 22 2.72 -8.04 -3.45
N ILE A 23 3.44 -7.51 -2.47
CA ILE A 23 3.73 -6.06 -2.38
C ILE A 23 4.41 -5.55 -3.65
N GLN A 24 5.40 -6.29 -4.18
CA GLN A 24 6.11 -5.89 -5.41
C GLN A 24 5.17 -5.85 -6.63
N LYS A 25 4.29 -6.83 -6.76
CA LYS A 25 3.28 -6.87 -7.83
C LYS A 25 2.33 -5.68 -7.71
N GLU A 26 1.77 -5.46 -6.52
CA GLU A 26 0.79 -4.39 -6.27
C GLU A 26 1.39 -2.99 -6.50
N ILE A 27 2.64 -2.78 -6.07
CA ILE A 27 3.39 -1.56 -6.38
C ILE A 27 3.54 -1.37 -7.89
N SER A 28 3.91 -2.42 -8.61
CA SER A 28 4.15 -2.35 -10.07
C SER A 28 2.85 -2.04 -10.82
N GLU A 29 1.74 -2.65 -10.40
CA GLU A 29 0.41 -2.40 -10.95
C GLU A 29 -0.06 -0.97 -10.67
N ARG A 30 0.11 -0.48 -9.43
CA ARG A 30 -0.26 0.90 -9.08
C ARG A 30 0.56 1.94 -9.83
N LEU A 31 1.84 1.70 -10.08
CA LEU A 31 2.68 2.59 -10.88
C LEU A 31 2.32 2.57 -12.37
N SER A 32 1.75 1.47 -12.87
CA SER A 32 1.45 1.30 -14.30
C SER A 32 0.03 1.70 -14.67
N TYR A 33 -0.93 1.43 -13.78
CA TYR A 33 -2.36 1.50 -14.08
C TYR A 33 -3.13 2.45 -13.18
N SER A 34 -2.50 3.01 -12.15
CA SER A 34 -3.12 3.99 -11.24
C SER A 34 -2.31 5.29 -11.22
N ASN A 35 -2.93 6.39 -10.79
CA ASN A 35 -2.25 7.69 -10.67
C ASN A 35 -1.31 7.76 -9.44
N PHE A 36 -0.66 6.65 -9.10
CA PHE A 36 0.33 6.57 -8.03
C PHE A 36 1.74 6.77 -8.59
N PHE A 37 2.56 7.46 -7.81
CA PHE A 37 3.96 7.74 -8.08
C PHE A 37 4.79 7.27 -6.89
N ARG A 38 6.11 7.09 -7.10
CA ARG A 38 7.04 6.87 -5.99
C ARG A 38 7.05 8.09 -5.08
N SER A 39 6.87 7.86 -3.78
CA SER A 39 6.96 8.92 -2.79
C SER A 39 8.39 9.42 -2.65
N THR A 40 8.58 10.74 -2.53
CA THR A 40 9.86 11.35 -2.13
C THR A 40 10.04 11.37 -0.61
N ARG A 41 8.97 11.13 0.16
CA ARG A 41 9.02 11.01 1.62
C ARG A 41 9.51 9.61 2.03
N PRO A 42 10.44 9.51 2.98
CA PRO A 42 11.05 8.24 3.39
C PRO A 42 10.08 7.26 4.06
N ASP A 43 8.99 7.74 4.64
CA ASP A 43 8.03 6.91 5.37
C ASP A 43 6.97 6.23 4.50
N TYR A 44 6.91 6.57 3.21
CA TYR A 44 5.86 6.10 2.30
C TYR A 44 6.47 5.53 1.03
N ASP A 45 5.82 4.52 0.47
CA ASP A 45 6.25 3.87 -0.76
C ASP A 45 5.68 4.61 -1.99
N LEU A 46 4.41 5.00 -1.91
CA LEU A 46 3.69 5.62 -3.02
C LEU A 46 2.92 6.88 -2.56
N VAL A 47 2.75 7.81 -3.50
CA VAL A 47 1.93 9.01 -3.36
C VAL A 47 1.03 9.15 -4.58
N ARG A 48 -0.21 9.57 -4.38
CA ARG A 48 -1.14 9.97 -5.44
C ARG A 48 -1.64 11.37 -5.15
N TYR A 49 -1.56 12.24 -6.15
CA TYR A 49 -2.09 13.60 -6.11
C TYR A 49 -3.53 13.58 -6.66
N THR A 50 -4.50 14.15 -5.94
CA THR A 50 -5.81 14.42 -6.54
C THR A 50 -5.74 15.60 -7.50
N GLU A 51 -6.67 15.62 -8.47
CA GLU A 51 -6.82 16.72 -9.43
C GLU A 51 -7.06 18.08 -8.73
N GLU A 52 -7.58 18.06 -7.51
CA GLU A 52 -7.86 19.26 -6.70
C GLU A 52 -6.63 19.83 -5.98
N ALA A 53 -5.41 19.34 -6.28
CA ALA A 53 -4.12 19.82 -5.75
C ALA A 53 -4.00 19.88 -4.21
N THR A 54 -4.93 19.27 -3.48
CA THR A 54 -5.11 19.45 -2.04
C THR A 54 -5.17 18.13 -1.27
N CYS A 55 -5.40 17.00 -1.93
CA CYS A 55 -5.44 15.69 -1.26
C CYS A 55 -4.37 14.76 -1.82
N ASN A 56 -3.34 14.52 -1.02
CA ASN A 56 -2.29 13.57 -1.34
C ASN A 56 -2.58 12.25 -0.61
N THR A 57 -2.89 11.19 -1.35
CA THR A 57 -2.98 9.85 -0.77
C THR A 57 -1.57 9.28 -0.64
N PHE A 58 -1.16 8.94 0.58
CA PHE A 58 0.12 8.27 0.83
C PHE A 58 -0.10 6.80 1.17
N LEU A 59 0.74 5.93 0.62
CA LEU A 59 0.66 4.48 0.82
C LEU A 59 1.97 3.96 1.40
N ARG A 60 1.88 3.07 2.38
CA ARG A 60 3.02 2.37 2.97
C ARG A 60 2.69 0.89 3.14
N TYR A 61 3.53 0.01 2.62
CA TYR A 61 3.41 -1.42 2.85
C TYR A 61 4.28 -1.86 4.02
N ARG A 62 3.75 -2.78 4.83
CA ARG A 62 4.49 -3.37 5.93
C ARG A 62 4.14 -4.84 6.08
N ILE A 63 5.17 -5.68 6.19
CA ILE A 63 4.98 -7.08 6.56
C ILE A 63 5.11 -7.16 8.06
N LEU A 64 4.01 -7.48 8.73
CA LEU A 64 3.98 -7.74 10.16
C LEU A 64 4.09 -9.25 10.39
N SER A 65 4.97 -9.67 11.29
CA SER A 65 4.99 -11.05 11.75
C SER A 65 3.95 -11.20 12.84
N LEU A 66 2.91 -12.00 12.56
CA LEU A 66 1.96 -12.41 13.58
C LEU A 66 2.69 -13.37 14.52
N LYS A 67 3.13 -12.88 15.68
CA LYS A 67 3.40 -13.80 16.79
C LYS A 67 2.06 -14.43 17.15
N SER A 68 2.00 -15.76 17.16
CA SER A 68 0.87 -16.51 17.68
C SER A 68 0.49 -15.95 19.06
N GLY A 69 -0.57 -15.16 19.15
CA GLY A 69 -1.07 -14.59 20.40
C GLY A 69 -1.27 -13.07 20.51
N ASN A 70 -0.98 -12.25 19.49
CA ASN A 70 -1.39 -10.83 19.53
C ASN A 70 -2.49 -10.55 18.51
N VAL A 71 -3.73 -10.62 18.99
CA VAL A 71 -4.89 -9.99 18.36
C VAL A 71 -4.62 -8.48 18.38
N PHE A 72 -4.68 -7.83 17.21
CA PHE A 72 -4.58 -6.37 17.11
C PHE A 72 -5.77 -5.75 17.86
N ALA A 73 -5.48 -5.09 18.98
CA ALA A 73 -6.38 -4.18 19.67
C ALA A 73 -5.98 -2.74 19.32
#